data_AF-A0A0P7YBJ6-F1
#
_entry.id   AF-A0A0P7YBJ6-F1
#
_cell.length_a   1.000
_cell.length_b   1.000
_cell.length_c   1.000
_cell.angle_alpha   90.00
_cell.angle_beta   90.00
_cell.angle_gamma   90.00
#
_symmetry.space_group_name_H-M   'P 1'
#
loop_
_entity.id
_entity.type
_entity.pdbx_description
1 polymer ?
#
loop_
_entity_poly.entity_id
_entity_poly.type
_entity_poly.pdbx_seq_one_letter_code
_entity_poly.pdbx_strand_id
1 'polypeptide(L)'
;MAILRRMSLRPQMLAALAMLALLSACARDREPHLRTMLDDWFHIGDTLHFTSHRRCTAAMFRLSIARPHDGFTVHDTPEEAVQALRDTGVSALRMERYAPHDLTDALLLSGDGFFGKQALHAGALAGPCLDGTPARTAFFAALTRPGATLAYEAENGGVMILDPVAMRLFYVAGDVW
;
A
#
# COMPACT_ATOMS: atom_id res chain seq x y z
N MET A 1 32.94 27.46 39.84
CA MET A 1 32.08 28.30 38.97
C MET A 1 32.49 28.07 37.52
N ALA A 2 31.65 27.37 36.74
CA ALA A 2 31.95 26.98 35.37
C ALA A 2 31.56 28.08 34.38
N ILE A 3 32.48 28.42 33.47
CA ILE A 3 32.32 29.47 32.45
C ILE A 3 31.52 28.89 31.28
N LEU A 4 30.25 29.30 31.15
CA LEU A 4 29.42 29.03 29.98
C LEU A 4 29.87 29.93 28.82
N ARG A 5 30.68 29.37 27.93
CA ARG A 5 31.09 30.00 26.67
C ARG A 5 29.85 30.08 25.75
N ARG A 6 29.29 31.27 25.57
CA ARG A 6 28.24 31.53 24.57
C ARG A 6 28.83 31.35 23.18
N MET A 7 28.63 30.19 22.55
CA MET A 7 28.88 30.00 21.13
C MET A 7 27.87 30.86 20.36
N SER A 8 28.32 32.02 19.88
CA SER A 8 27.60 32.82 18.90
C SER A 8 27.57 32.05 17.59
N LEU A 9 26.48 31.32 17.33
CA LEU A 9 26.23 30.76 16.01
C LEU A 9 25.97 31.91 15.04
N ARG A 10 26.82 32.07 14.04
CA ARG A 10 26.65 33.05 12.96
C ARG A 10 25.35 32.76 12.20
N PRO A 11 24.56 33.77 11.82
CA PRO A 11 23.30 33.60 11.08
C PRO A 11 23.47 32.84 9.76
N GLN A 12 24.67 32.88 9.17
CA GLN A 12 25.05 32.11 7.98
C GLN A 12 25.03 30.59 8.22
N MET A 13 25.36 30.13 9.43
CA MET A 13 25.35 28.71 9.81
C MET A 13 23.92 28.19 10.02
N LEU A 14 23.03 29.05 10.52
CA LEU A 14 21.60 28.76 10.67
C LEU A 14 20.90 28.66 9.31
N ALA A 15 21.22 29.55 8.36
CA ALA A 15 20.69 29.49 7.01
C ALA A 15 21.12 28.22 6.25
N ALA A 16 22.39 27.81 6.40
CA ALA A 16 22.89 26.57 5.78
C ALA A 16 22.22 25.31 6.36
N LEU A 17 22.00 25.25 7.69
CA LEU A 17 21.28 24.12 8.30
C LEU A 17 19.81 24.07 7.88
N ALA A 18 19.13 25.22 7.77
CA ALA A 18 17.75 25.27 7.30
C ALA A 18 17.63 24.78 5.84
N MET A 19 18.60 25.11 5.00
CA MET A 19 18.63 24.68 3.59
C MET A 19 18.96 23.18 3.44
N LEU A 20 19.83 22.62 4.29
CA LEU A 20 20.06 21.16 4.33
C LEU A 20 18.86 20.39 4.87
N ALA A 21 18.10 20.94 5.83
CA ALA A 21 16.88 20.30 6.33
C ALA A 21 15.82 20.18 5.24
N LEU A 22 15.66 21.20 4.39
CA LEU A 22 14.72 21.20 3.26
C LEU A 22 15.05 20.15 2.17
N LEU A 23 16.34 19.85 1.96
CA LEU A 23 16.76 18.83 0.98
C LEU A 23 16.51 17.39 1.44
N SER A 24 16.39 17.15 2.75
CA SER A 24 16.09 15.83 3.30
C SER A 24 14.61 15.45 3.27
N ALA A 25 13.71 16.41 3.02
CA ALA A 25 12.28 16.17 2.88
C ALA A 25 11.96 15.45 1.55
N CYS A 26 12.57 15.88 0.44
CA CYS A 26 12.24 15.36 -0.90
C CYS A 26 12.54 13.86 -1.13
N ALA A 27 13.27 13.18 -0.23
CA ALA A 27 13.55 11.74 -0.32
C ALA A 27 12.81 10.89 0.73
N ARG A 28 12.21 11.53 1.75
CA ARG A 28 11.61 10.84 2.91
C ARG A 28 10.11 10.58 2.74
N ASP A 29 9.49 11.15 1.72
CA ASP A 29 8.04 11.24 1.58
C ASP A 29 7.36 10.08 0.83
N ARG A 30 7.97 8.88 0.70
CA ARG A 30 7.28 7.76 0.04
C ARG A 30 6.45 6.88 0.99
N GLU A 31 7.05 6.45 2.09
CA GLU A 31 6.32 5.65 3.08
C GLU A 31 5.28 6.47 3.84
N PRO A 32 5.59 7.68 4.38
CA PRO A 32 4.59 8.46 5.09
C PRO A 32 3.40 8.84 4.21
N HIS A 33 3.66 9.20 2.94
CA HIS A 33 2.60 9.51 1.98
C HIS A 33 1.73 8.29 1.68
N LEU A 34 2.33 7.13 1.39
CA LEU A 34 1.58 5.89 1.17
C LEU A 34 0.73 5.53 2.40
N ARG A 35 1.27 5.71 3.61
CA ARG A 35 0.53 5.48 4.84
C ARG A 35 -0.68 6.40 4.96
N THR A 36 -0.51 7.70 4.71
CA THR A 36 -1.63 8.66 4.72
C THR A 36 -2.72 8.27 3.73
N MET A 37 -2.35 7.90 2.51
CA MET A 37 -3.30 7.45 1.49
C MET A 37 -4.04 6.18 1.92
N LEU A 38 -3.32 5.17 2.43
CA LEU A 38 -3.95 3.91 2.84
C LEU A 38 -4.84 4.05 4.07
N ASP A 39 -4.59 5.03 4.93
CA ASP A 39 -5.39 5.34 6.11
C ASP A 39 -6.78 5.89 5.75
N ASP A 40 -7.04 6.29 4.50
CA ASP A 40 -8.40 6.63 4.08
C ASP A 40 -9.32 5.39 4.07
N TRP A 41 -8.75 4.21 3.88
CA TRP A 41 -9.48 2.95 3.64
C TRP A 41 -9.27 1.87 4.69
N PHE A 42 -8.12 1.87 5.37
CA PHE A 42 -7.71 0.77 6.24
C PHE A 42 -7.14 1.26 7.56
N HIS A 43 -7.46 0.51 8.61
CA HIS A 43 -6.91 0.72 9.94
C HIS A 43 -5.46 0.16 10.02
N ILE A 44 -4.46 0.97 9.65
CA ILE A 44 -3.05 0.55 9.62
C ILE A 44 -2.29 1.00 10.88
N GLY A 45 -1.40 0.13 11.36
CA GLY A 45 -0.48 0.34 12.47
C GLY A 45 0.97 0.36 11.98
N ASP A 46 1.87 -0.34 12.68
CA ASP A 46 3.31 -0.33 12.37
C ASP A 46 3.63 -0.78 10.95
N THR A 47 4.63 -0.15 10.33
CA THR A 47 5.26 -0.66 9.11
C THR A 47 6.12 -1.87 9.45
N LEU A 48 5.82 -3.00 8.81
CA LEU A 48 6.58 -4.24 8.95
C LEU A 48 7.61 -4.40 7.82
N HIS A 49 7.28 -3.89 6.64
CA HIS A 49 8.18 -3.84 5.49
C HIS A 49 7.80 -2.66 4.60
N PHE A 50 8.78 -1.95 4.09
CA PHE A 50 8.59 -0.94 3.05
C PHE A 50 9.80 -0.94 2.12
N THR A 51 9.51 -0.93 0.82
CA THR A 51 10.49 -0.72 -0.22
C THR A 51 9.85 0.08 -1.35
N SER A 52 10.62 1.00 -1.92
CA SER A 52 10.17 1.78 -3.06
C SER A 52 11.37 2.19 -3.89
N HIS A 53 11.35 1.78 -5.15
CA HIS A 53 12.31 2.19 -6.16
C HIS A 53 11.58 2.46 -7.48
N ARG A 54 12.32 2.82 -8.53
CA ARG A 54 11.71 3.25 -9.80
C ARG A 54 10.62 2.28 -10.28
N ARG A 55 10.94 0.99 -10.34
CA ARG A 55 10.07 -0.03 -10.96
C ARG A 55 8.98 -0.65 -10.08
N CYS A 56 8.98 -0.40 -8.76
CA CYS A 56 7.94 -0.92 -7.88
C CYS A 56 7.97 -0.24 -6.50
N THR A 57 6.81 -0.26 -5.86
CA THR A 57 6.64 0.03 -4.45
C THR A 57 5.93 -1.15 -3.81
N ALA A 58 6.44 -1.64 -2.67
CA ALA A 58 5.75 -2.63 -1.87
C ALA A 58 5.83 -2.29 -0.39
N ALA A 59 4.73 -2.51 0.31
CA ALA A 59 4.63 -2.28 1.72
C ALA A 59 3.83 -3.39 2.41
N MET A 60 4.18 -3.66 3.67
CA MET A 60 3.46 -4.54 4.55
C MET A 60 3.29 -3.81 5.88
N PHE A 61 2.04 -3.65 6.30
CA PHE A 61 1.67 -3.00 7.55
C PHE A 61 1.00 -3.99 8.48
N ARG A 62 1.16 -3.80 9.78
CA ARG A 62 0.30 -4.42 10.79
C ARG A 62 -1.05 -3.71 10.73
N LEU A 63 -2.15 -4.46 10.78
CA LEU A 63 -3.49 -3.88 10.97
C LEU A 63 -3.72 -3.56 12.44
N SER A 64 -4.33 -2.42 12.73
CA SER A 64 -4.89 -2.15 14.07
C SER A 64 -6.31 -2.75 14.20
N ILE A 65 -7.05 -2.84 13.10
CA ILE A 65 -8.35 -3.54 13.03
C ILE A 65 -8.40 -4.40 11.76
N ALA A 66 -8.87 -5.64 11.89
CA ALA A 66 -8.91 -6.66 10.83
C ALA A 66 -9.99 -6.43 9.74
N ARG A 67 -10.32 -5.17 9.43
CA ARG A 67 -11.37 -4.81 8.46
C ARG A 67 -11.10 -3.43 7.87
N PRO A 68 -11.65 -3.13 6.67
CA PRO A 68 -11.66 -1.77 6.14
C PRO A 68 -12.46 -0.80 7.01
N HIS A 69 -12.25 0.49 6.78
CA HIS A 69 -13.04 1.57 7.36
C HIS A 69 -14.53 1.43 7.02
N ASP A 70 -15.41 1.87 7.91
CA ASP A 70 -16.88 1.75 7.71
C ASP A 70 -17.36 2.47 6.43
N GLY A 71 -16.63 3.49 5.97
CA GLY A 71 -16.91 4.21 4.73
C GLY A 71 -16.37 3.56 3.45
N PHE A 72 -15.58 2.47 3.57
CA PHE A 72 -15.03 1.76 2.42
C PHE A 72 -15.77 0.44 2.19
N THR A 73 -16.71 0.46 1.25
CA THR A 73 -17.54 -0.69 0.92
C THR A 73 -16.71 -1.85 0.38
N VAL A 74 -16.94 -3.04 0.93
CA VAL A 74 -16.39 -4.30 0.42
C VAL A 74 -17.50 -5.05 -0.31
N HIS A 75 -17.33 -5.24 -1.60
CA HIS A 75 -18.27 -5.93 -2.47
C HIS A 75 -18.11 -7.45 -2.35
N ASP A 76 -19.18 -8.19 -2.64
CA ASP A 76 -19.19 -9.65 -2.66
C ASP A 76 -19.38 -10.24 -4.08
N THR A 77 -19.44 -9.36 -5.09
CA THR A 77 -19.46 -9.76 -6.51
C THR A 77 -18.41 -9.01 -7.33
N PRO A 78 -17.79 -9.67 -8.33
CA PRO A 78 -16.87 -9.01 -9.26
C PRO A 78 -17.52 -7.84 -10.01
N GLU A 79 -18.79 -7.95 -10.40
CA GLU A 79 -19.50 -6.94 -11.19
C GLU A 79 -19.65 -5.63 -10.41
N GLU A 80 -20.07 -5.70 -9.14
CA GLU A 80 -20.16 -4.53 -8.28
C GLU A 80 -18.78 -3.93 -7.99
N ALA A 81 -17.77 -4.78 -7.74
CA ALA A 81 -16.41 -4.31 -7.50
C ALA A 81 -15.84 -3.56 -8.73
N VAL A 82 -16.07 -4.07 -9.95
CA VAL A 82 -15.68 -3.42 -11.20
C VAL A 82 -16.42 -2.09 -11.37
N GLN A 83 -17.73 -2.06 -11.09
CA GLN A 83 -18.52 -0.84 -11.20
C GLN A 83 -18.05 0.23 -10.22
N ALA A 84 -17.86 -0.14 -8.95
CA ALA A 84 -17.35 0.77 -7.93
C ALA A 84 -15.98 1.35 -8.31
N LEU A 85 -15.07 0.52 -8.84
CA LEU A 85 -13.77 1.01 -9.31
C LEU A 85 -13.90 2.05 -10.43
N ARG A 86 -14.84 1.86 -11.37
CA ARG A 86 -15.09 2.83 -12.44
C ARG A 86 -15.65 4.14 -11.91
N ASP A 87 -16.49 4.07 -10.89
CA ASP A 87 -17.19 5.24 -10.35
C ASP A 87 -16.32 6.07 -9.41
N THR A 88 -15.44 5.43 -8.63
CA THR A 88 -14.70 6.10 -7.54
C THR A 88 -13.18 6.04 -7.69
N GLY A 89 -12.65 5.19 -8.59
CA GLY A 89 -11.21 4.93 -8.69
C GLY A 89 -10.65 3.99 -7.63
N VAL A 90 -11.47 3.49 -6.68
CA VAL A 90 -11.05 2.54 -5.65
C VAL A 90 -12.14 1.52 -5.35
N SER A 91 -11.76 0.25 -5.16
CA SER A 91 -12.73 -0.82 -4.91
C SER A 91 -12.13 -1.94 -4.07
N ALA A 92 -12.96 -2.61 -3.28
CA ALA A 92 -12.62 -3.80 -2.51
C ALA A 92 -13.62 -4.93 -2.80
N LEU A 93 -13.10 -6.14 -2.94
CA LEU A 93 -13.83 -7.37 -3.18
C LEU A 93 -13.42 -8.41 -2.13
N ARG A 94 -14.41 -9.04 -1.51
CA ARG A 94 -14.21 -10.20 -0.65
C ARG A 94 -15.38 -11.16 -0.82
N MET A 95 -15.05 -12.40 -1.16
CA MET A 95 -15.99 -13.50 -1.15
C MET A 95 -15.46 -14.55 -0.17
N GLU A 96 -16.24 -14.89 0.86
CA GLU A 96 -15.78 -15.61 2.06
C GLU A 96 -15.01 -16.92 1.77
N ARG A 97 -15.36 -17.61 0.69
CA ARG A 97 -14.76 -18.90 0.30
C ARG A 97 -13.62 -18.79 -0.72
N TYR A 98 -13.33 -17.59 -1.21
CA TYR A 98 -12.36 -17.35 -2.28
C TYR A 98 -11.16 -16.61 -1.72
N ALA A 99 -9.98 -16.94 -2.25
CA ALA A 99 -8.76 -16.23 -1.95
C ALA A 99 -8.52 -15.10 -2.97
N PRO A 100 -7.69 -14.09 -2.66
CA PRO A 100 -7.43 -12.96 -3.56
C PRO A 100 -6.97 -13.35 -4.98
N HIS A 101 -6.24 -14.47 -5.15
CA HIS A 101 -5.90 -14.94 -6.48
C HIS A 101 -7.13 -15.45 -7.27
N ASP A 102 -8.04 -16.19 -6.63
CA ASP A 102 -9.31 -16.61 -7.25
C ASP A 102 -10.18 -15.40 -7.62
N LEU A 103 -10.17 -14.36 -6.77
CA LEU A 103 -10.89 -13.11 -7.03
C LEU A 103 -10.30 -12.37 -8.24
N THR A 104 -8.97 -12.37 -8.38
CA THR A 104 -8.30 -11.79 -9.56
C THR A 104 -8.71 -12.52 -10.84
N ASP A 105 -8.81 -13.85 -10.79
CA ASP A 105 -9.29 -14.67 -11.91
C ASP A 105 -10.75 -14.36 -12.25
N ALA A 106 -11.62 -14.22 -11.26
CA ALA A 106 -13.01 -13.83 -11.48
C ALA A 106 -13.11 -12.44 -12.14
N LEU A 107 -12.28 -11.48 -11.73
CA LEU A 107 -12.23 -10.13 -12.29
C LEU A 107 -11.66 -10.10 -13.71
N LEU A 108 -10.79 -11.04 -14.08
CA LEU A 108 -10.32 -11.22 -15.46
C LEU A 108 -11.44 -11.67 -16.40
N LEU A 109 -12.38 -12.46 -15.89
CA LEU A 109 -13.53 -12.98 -16.63
C LEU A 109 -14.74 -12.04 -16.62
N SER A 110 -14.68 -10.97 -15.84
CA SER A 110 -15.77 -10.00 -15.67
C SER A 110 -15.61 -8.81 -16.61
N GLY A 111 -16.70 -8.42 -17.29
CA GLY A 111 -16.71 -7.26 -18.19
C GLY A 111 -15.66 -7.36 -19.31
N ASP A 112 -14.76 -6.38 -19.40
CA ASP A 112 -13.63 -6.34 -20.35
C ASP A 112 -12.32 -6.94 -19.77
N GLY A 113 -12.39 -7.45 -18.54
CA GLY A 113 -11.25 -7.98 -17.78
C GLY A 113 -10.16 -6.96 -17.49
N PHE A 114 -10.38 -5.66 -17.73
CA PHE A 114 -9.36 -4.62 -17.54
C PHE A 114 -8.87 -4.60 -16.10
N PHE A 115 -9.80 -4.62 -15.14
CA PHE A 115 -9.46 -4.58 -13.73
C PHE A 115 -8.64 -5.80 -13.29
N GLY A 116 -9.05 -7.02 -13.65
CA GLY A 116 -8.27 -8.22 -13.37
C GLY A 116 -6.85 -8.17 -13.95
N LYS A 117 -6.67 -7.62 -15.17
CA LYS A 117 -5.34 -7.43 -15.78
C LYS A 117 -4.49 -6.45 -14.99
N GLN A 118 -5.07 -5.35 -14.52
CA GLN A 118 -4.36 -4.36 -13.70
C GLN A 118 -3.94 -4.94 -12.35
N ALA A 119 -4.85 -5.66 -11.68
CA ALA A 119 -4.54 -6.32 -10.42
C ALA A 119 -3.43 -7.37 -10.57
N LEU A 120 -3.51 -8.19 -11.63
CA LEU A 120 -2.48 -9.18 -11.96
C LEU A 120 -1.13 -8.51 -12.26
N HIS A 121 -1.13 -7.42 -13.03
CA HIS A 121 0.08 -6.67 -13.36
C HIS A 121 0.75 -6.11 -12.09
N ALA A 122 0.00 -5.44 -11.21
CA ALA A 122 0.52 -4.93 -9.94
C ALA A 122 1.03 -6.07 -9.04
N GLY A 123 0.31 -7.19 -8.96
CA GLY A 123 0.76 -8.38 -8.22
C GLY A 123 2.05 -8.99 -8.76
N ALA A 124 2.23 -9.03 -10.08
CA ALA A 124 3.46 -9.52 -10.72
C ALA A 124 4.69 -8.63 -10.39
N LEU A 125 4.46 -7.35 -10.11
CA LEU A 125 5.50 -6.40 -9.72
C LEU A 125 5.89 -6.50 -8.23
N ALA A 126 5.20 -7.33 -7.45
CA ALA A 126 5.57 -7.62 -6.06
C ALA A 126 6.95 -8.30 -5.98
N GLY A 127 7.29 -9.14 -6.95
CA GLY A 127 8.51 -9.94 -6.97
C GLY A 127 9.78 -9.11 -6.76
N PRO A 128 10.11 -8.18 -7.67
CA PRO A 128 11.30 -7.32 -7.55
C PRO A 128 11.41 -6.55 -6.23
N CYS A 129 10.28 -6.16 -5.65
CA CYS A 129 10.26 -5.43 -4.38
C CYS A 129 10.42 -6.36 -3.16
N LEU A 130 9.82 -7.54 -3.20
CA LEU A 130 9.76 -8.43 -2.05
C LEU A 130 10.85 -9.51 -2.06
N ASP A 131 11.61 -9.66 -3.16
CA ASP A 131 12.52 -10.79 -3.32
C ASP A 131 13.55 -10.91 -2.18
N GLY A 132 13.78 -12.16 -1.72
CA GLY A 132 14.67 -12.44 -0.59
C GLY A 132 14.19 -11.92 0.78
N THR A 133 12.98 -11.36 0.88
CA THR A 133 12.44 -10.84 2.17
C THR A 133 11.40 -11.79 2.78
N PRO A 134 11.20 -11.76 4.11
CA PRO A 134 10.08 -12.43 4.76
C PRO A 134 8.70 -11.94 4.28
N ALA A 135 8.63 -10.69 3.80
CA ALA A 135 7.39 -10.10 3.30
C ALA A 135 6.88 -10.80 2.04
N ARG A 136 7.76 -11.37 1.20
CA ARG A 136 7.39 -12.18 0.03
C ARG A 136 6.54 -13.38 0.42
N THR A 137 7.02 -14.18 1.37
CA THR A 137 6.30 -15.36 1.85
C THR A 137 4.98 -14.98 2.49
N ALA A 138 4.95 -13.90 3.26
CA ALA A 138 3.72 -13.40 3.88
C ALA A 138 2.70 -12.91 2.84
N PHE A 139 3.15 -12.22 1.79
CA PHE A 139 2.31 -11.75 0.69
C PHE A 139 1.69 -12.92 -0.09
N PHE A 140 2.49 -13.93 -0.45
CA PHE A 140 1.97 -15.12 -1.12
C PHE A 140 0.97 -15.89 -0.24
N ALA A 141 1.20 -15.97 1.07
CA ALA A 141 0.22 -16.57 1.99
C ALA A 141 -1.09 -15.76 2.06
N ALA A 142 -1.02 -14.43 1.94
CA ALA A 142 -2.22 -13.58 1.88
C ALA A 142 -3.01 -13.79 0.58
N LEU A 143 -2.32 -13.91 -0.56
CA LEU A 143 -2.95 -14.17 -1.87
C LEU A 143 -3.74 -15.47 -1.91
N THR A 144 -3.35 -16.49 -1.14
CA THR A 144 -3.97 -17.81 -1.12
C THR A 144 -4.93 -18.04 0.05
N ARG A 145 -5.20 -17.01 0.86
CA ARG A 145 -6.08 -17.12 2.02
C ARG A 145 -7.53 -16.82 1.68
N PRO A 146 -8.47 -17.78 1.86
CA PRO A 146 -9.89 -17.52 1.75
C PRO A 146 -10.35 -16.42 2.72
N GLY A 147 -11.25 -15.55 2.26
CA GLY A 147 -11.81 -14.46 3.07
C GLY A 147 -10.88 -13.26 3.27
N ALA A 148 -9.65 -13.29 2.72
CA ALA A 148 -8.85 -12.08 2.59
C ALA A 148 -9.51 -11.14 1.56
N THR A 149 -9.39 -9.83 1.80
CA THR A 149 -9.97 -8.81 0.91
C THR A 149 -8.94 -8.42 -0.14
N LEU A 150 -9.34 -8.44 -1.41
CA LEU A 150 -8.60 -7.86 -2.52
C LEU A 150 -9.12 -6.44 -2.75
N ALA A 151 -8.25 -5.44 -2.78
CA ALA A 151 -8.64 -4.08 -3.12
C ALA A 151 -7.67 -3.50 -4.16
N TYR A 152 -8.15 -2.50 -4.88
CA TYR A 152 -7.38 -1.81 -5.89
C TYR A 152 -7.72 -0.33 -5.93
N GLU A 153 -6.70 0.46 -6.21
CA GLU A 153 -6.71 1.91 -6.29
C GLU A 153 -6.08 2.30 -7.64
N ALA A 154 -6.82 3.04 -8.46
CA ALA A 154 -6.49 3.26 -9.86
C ALA A 154 -5.48 4.39 -10.10
N GLU A 155 -5.45 5.42 -9.26
CA GLU A 155 -4.55 6.58 -9.37
C GLU A 155 -3.09 6.15 -9.31
N ASN A 156 -2.73 5.30 -8.34
CA ASN A 156 -1.37 4.77 -8.18
C ASN A 156 -1.22 3.35 -8.75
N GLY A 157 -2.29 2.79 -9.32
CA GLY A 157 -2.31 1.42 -9.83
C GLY A 157 -1.94 0.38 -8.77
N GLY A 158 -2.34 0.62 -7.52
CA GLY A 158 -1.95 -0.17 -6.37
C GLY A 158 -2.93 -1.30 -6.07
N VAL A 159 -2.41 -2.51 -5.87
CA VAL A 159 -3.15 -3.64 -5.30
C VAL A 159 -2.92 -3.71 -3.81
N MET A 160 -4.01 -3.90 -3.08
CA MET A 160 -4.00 -4.09 -1.64
C MET A 160 -4.60 -5.44 -1.27
N ILE A 161 -3.99 -6.10 -0.29
CA ILE A 161 -4.53 -7.34 0.27
C ILE A 161 -4.64 -7.17 1.77
N LEU A 162 -5.87 -7.17 2.27
CA LEU A 162 -6.14 -7.22 3.71
C LEU A 162 -6.31 -8.67 4.14
N ASP A 163 -5.37 -9.13 4.95
CA ASP A 163 -5.36 -10.45 5.56
C ASP A 163 -5.83 -10.33 7.02
N PRO A 164 -7.10 -10.69 7.32
CA PRO A 164 -7.65 -10.52 8.66
C PRO A 164 -7.07 -11.54 9.64
N VAL A 165 -6.54 -12.68 9.17
CA VAL A 165 -6.01 -13.74 10.02
C VAL A 165 -4.60 -13.40 10.48
N ALA A 166 -3.74 -12.93 9.57
CA ALA A 166 -2.38 -12.52 9.94
C ALA A 166 -2.30 -11.09 10.48
N MET A 167 -3.41 -10.34 10.50
CA MET A 167 -3.47 -8.93 10.87
C MET A 167 -2.51 -8.07 10.05
N ARG A 168 -2.54 -8.23 8.72
CA ARG A 168 -1.63 -7.55 7.80
C ARG A 168 -2.35 -6.92 6.62
N LEU A 169 -1.92 -5.72 6.25
CA LEU A 169 -2.22 -5.11 4.97
C LEU A 169 -0.97 -5.16 4.09
N PHE A 170 -1.12 -5.62 2.86
CA PHE A 170 -0.09 -5.54 1.84
C PHE A 170 -0.49 -4.50 0.82
N TYR A 171 0.47 -3.75 0.31
CA TYR A 171 0.31 -2.84 -0.83
C TYR A 171 1.42 -3.13 -1.83
N VAL A 172 1.07 -3.24 -3.12
CA VAL A 172 2.03 -3.37 -4.20
C VAL A 172 1.58 -2.53 -5.39
N ALA A 173 2.48 -1.73 -5.94
CA ALA A 173 2.25 -0.94 -7.15
C ALA A 173 3.48 -0.96 -8.07
N GLY A 174 3.22 -0.76 -9.36
CA GLY A 174 4.24 -0.58 -10.39
C GLY A 174 4.72 0.86 -10.54
N ASP A 175 5.53 1.11 -11.57
CA ASP A 175 5.93 2.47 -12.00
C ASP A 175 4.68 3.38 -12.09
N VAL A 176 4.64 4.42 -11.25
CA VAL A 176 3.77 5.59 -11.44
C VAL A 176 4.66 6.83 -11.49
N TRP A 177 4.90 7.30 -12.72
CA TRP A 177 5.49 8.60 -13.03
C TRP A 177 4.80 9.17 -14.26
#